data_AF-A0A8B3CMZ6-F1
#
_entry.id   AF-A0A8B3CMZ6-F1
#
_cell.length_a   1.000
_cell.length_b   1.000
_cell.length_c   1.000
_cell.angle_alpha   90.00
_cell.angle_beta   90.00
_cell.angle_gamma   90.00
#
_symmetry.space_group_name_H-M   'P 1'
#
loop_
_entity.id
_entity.type
_entity.pdbx_description
1 polymer ?
#
loop_
_entity_poly.entity_id
_entity_poly.type
_entity_poly.pdbx_seq_one_letter_code
_entity_poly.pdbx_strand_id
1 'polypeptide(L)'
;MSRVLKIGSRKSALARLQTYLVLGALRKKFPDLEVELYFREASGDQDLQTPLWKMGTRGVFTQDLTKELVDGKVDLVVHSWKDLDLEGHPGTTILGVLDRADQRDVLLWKKSSLLKHSPEELRIQTSSPRREYNLKKFLPKSLPSRYKNSDLVFIPVRGNIQTRVRKWKESDADGLVVAKAALDRLLSTEFLNSDELEYQEIRMFLREALEESVFQIFPLSLNPSAPAQGAVAAEVRADDDWALDILKALSIADVVAAVEEERNILHKFGGGCHQKIGVSVLKRPYGKILYQRGLTDAGEVLEIEEQFFSFSAPSPESAKKVYPVPGEAIKQKRTPLPSNKGYVLTADGKKENHILPEELIQRDWLVTRGNAYPNLDSSLEHKGFVWTSGLKTWLQLAERDVWVHGSLDALGEEELPKGSLFGKKLNFVKCTHVGSTEIESVLERVLTYQTTPLEDHPDLSNKTHFFWMSASQFDKALSLFPQIRDGYHACGPGITSSHIRNVLGESANISIFIHYESWLASLGFEEFKGKELGNQTEKNSA
;
A
#
# COMPACT_ATOMS: atom_id res chain seq x y z
N MET A 1 -43.76 -4.63 18.63
CA MET A 1 -42.79 -3.55 18.34
C MET A 1 -41.54 -4.22 17.83
N SER A 2 -40.97 -3.75 16.72
CA SER A 2 -39.64 -4.18 16.26
C SER A 2 -38.61 -3.83 17.33
N ARG A 3 -37.62 -4.71 17.55
CA ARG A 3 -36.51 -4.44 18.48
C ARG A 3 -35.64 -3.32 17.90
N VAL A 4 -35.37 -2.29 18.70
CA VAL A 4 -34.44 -1.20 18.37
C VAL A 4 -33.01 -1.70 18.58
N LEU A 5 -32.14 -1.53 17.59
CA LEU A 5 -30.72 -1.88 17.70
C LEU A 5 -29.93 -0.74 18.36
N LYS A 6 -29.31 -1.02 19.51
CA LYS A 6 -28.50 -0.03 20.24
C LYS A 6 -27.02 -0.21 19.92
N ILE A 7 -26.40 0.82 19.34
CA ILE A 7 -24.99 0.79 18.92
C ILE A 7 -24.14 1.70 19.82
N GLY A 8 -23.18 1.12 20.53
CA GLY A 8 -22.16 1.82 21.29
C GLY A 8 -20.93 2.19 20.46
N SER A 9 -20.28 3.32 20.77
CA SER A 9 -18.96 3.66 20.24
C SER A 9 -18.27 4.74 21.07
N ARG A 10 -16.98 4.98 20.79
CA ARG A 10 -16.24 6.10 21.38
C ARG A 10 -16.78 7.43 20.85
N LYS A 11 -16.68 8.48 21.67
CA LYS A 11 -17.13 9.85 21.37
C LYS A 11 -16.22 10.59 20.38
N SER A 12 -15.00 10.11 20.15
CA SER A 12 -14.06 10.76 19.23
C SER A 12 -14.64 10.85 17.81
N ALA A 13 -14.32 11.94 17.11
CA ALA A 13 -14.87 12.23 15.78
C ALA A 13 -14.70 11.06 14.80
N LEU A 14 -13.53 10.39 14.81
CA LEU A 14 -13.26 9.24 13.94
C LEU A 14 -14.09 8.00 14.33
N ALA A 15 -14.28 7.74 15.62
CA ALA A 15 -15.08 6.59 16.07
C ALA A 15 -16.58 6.78 15.75
N ARG A 16 -17.10 8.00 15.96
CA ARG A 16 -18.46 8.36 15.51
C ARG A 16 -18.62 8.23 14.01
N LEU A 17 -17.64 8.71 13.25
CA LEU A 17 -17.63 8.57 11.79
C LEU A 17 -17.67 7.10 11.36
N GLN A 18 -16.85 6.24 11.96
CA GLN A 18 -16.88 4.79 11.68
C GLN A 18 -18.25 4.18 12.01
N THR A 19 -18.87 4.63 13.09
CA THR A 19 -20.23 4.21 13.47
C THR A 19 -21.26 4.66 12.45
N TYR A 20 -21.15 5.88 11.93
CA TYR A 20 -22.01 6.39 10.85
C TYR A 20 -21.83 5.63 9.53
N LEU A 21 -20.62 5.15 9.22
CA LEU A 21 -20.39 4.25 8.09
C LEU A 21 -21.12 2.91 8.27
N VAL A 22 -21.02 2.32 9.47
CA VAL A 22 -21.76 1.09 9.81
C VAL A 22 -23.27 1.32 9.73
N LEU A 23 -23.77 2.44 10.28
CA LEU A 23 -25.17 2.82 10.20
C LEU A 23 -25.65 3.00 8.75
N GLY A 24 -24.84 3.61 7.88
CA GLY A 24 -25.14 3.74 6.46
C GLY A 24 -25.27 2.37 5.78
N ALA A 25 -24.37 1.44 6.08
CA ALA A 25 -24.42 0.07 5.59
C ALA A 25 -25.66 -0.69 6.11
N LEU A 26 -25.98 -0.54 7.41
CA LEU A 26 -27.18 -1.10 8.04
C LEU A 26 -28.44 -0.59 7.36
N ARG A 27 -28.62 0.72 7.22
CA ARG A 27 -29.82 1.31 6.60
C ARG A 27 -30.00 0.88 5.14
N LYS A 28 -28.90 0.69 4.40
CA LYS A 28 -28.96 0.19 3.03
C LYS A 28 -29.45 -1.26 2.96
N LYS A 29 -29.09 -2.09 3.94
CA LYS A 29 -29.43 -3.52 3.96
C LYS A 29 -30.73 -3.84 4.68
N PHE A 30 -31.06 -3.05 5.70
CA PHE A 30 -32.23 -3.18 6.58
C PHE A 30 -32.91 -1.80 6.75
N PRO A 31 -33.68 -1.33 5.76
CA PRO A 31 -34.27 0.01 5.77
C PRO A 31 -35.22 0.28 6.95
N ASP A 32 -35.93 -0.77 7.41
CA ASP A 32 -36.91 -0.68 8.50
C ASP A 32 -36.31 -0.92 9.89
N LEU A 33 -34.98 -1.11 9.98
CA LEU A 33 -34.31 -1.33 11.27
C LEU A 33 -34.17 0.00 12.02
N GLU A 34 -34.84 0.09 13.16
CA GLU A 34 -34.65 1.21 14.09
C GLU A 34 -33.30 1.08 14.81
N VAL A 35 -32.52 2.16 14.83
CA VAL A 35 -31.17 2.19 15.42
C VAL A 35 -31.00 3.40 16.32
N GLU A 36 -30.46 3.18 17.52
CA GLU A 36 -30.05 4.21 18.47
C GLU A 36 -28.53 4.19 18.66
N LEU A 37 -27.90 5.36 18.72
CA LEU A 37 -26.45 5.50 18.87
C LEU A 37 -26.09 6.02 20.27
N TYR A 38 -25.11 5.39 20.91
CA TYR A 38 -24.61 5.73 22.24
C TYR A 38 -23.10 6.01 22.17
N PHE A 39 -22.72 7.26 22.43
CA PHE A 39 -21.31 7.68 22.36
C PHE A 39 -20.75 8.02 23.74
N ARG A 40 -19.58 7.47 24.08
CA ARG A 40 -18.94 7.68 25.39
C ARG A 40 -17.44 7.97 25.29
N GLU A 41 -16.91 8.65 26.31
CA GLU A 41 -15.46 8.82 26.49
C GLU A 41 -14.89 7.54 27.13
N ALA A 42 -13.86 6.96 26.52
CA ALA A 42 -13.17 5.82 27.08
C ALA A 42 -12.06 6.29 28.04
N SER A 43 -11.72 5.48 29.05
CA SER A 43 -10.67 5.82 30.02
C SER A 43 -9.32 6.15 29.35
N GLY A 44 -8.96 5.45 28.26
CA GLY A 44 -7.74 5.72 27.48
C GLY A 44 -7.71 7.07 26.75
N ASP A 45 -8.86 7.76 26.62
CA ASP A 45 -8.94 9.11 26.04
C ASP A 45 -8.62 10.22 27.06
N GLN A 46 -8.61 9.91 28.36
CA GLN A 46 -8.38 10.88 29.44
C GLN A 46 -6.90 11.03 29.80
N ASP A 47 -6.09 9.96 29.71
CA ASP A 47 -4.64 10.01 29.98
C ASP A 47 -3.82 10.21 28.69
N LEU A 48 -3.42 11.46 28.46
CA LEU A 48 -2.58 11.85 27.31
C LEU A 48 -1.07 11.87 27.61
N GLN A 49 -0.66 11.61 28.86
CA GLN A 49 0.71 11.79 29.34
C GLN A 49 1.49 10.47 29.39
N THR A 50 0.83 9.38 29.78
CA THR A 50 1.49 8.06 29.85
C THR A 50 1.72 7.51 28.45
N PRO A 51 2.91 6.99 28.07
CA PRO A 51 3.10 6.28 26.80
C PRO A 51 2.20 5.02 26.70
N LEU A 52 1.71 4.69 25.50
CA LEU A 52 0.73 3.61 25.29
C LEU A 52 1.21 2.25 25.80
N TRP A 53 2.52 1.98 25.65
CA TRP A 53 3.19 0.78 26.12
C TRP A 53 3.45 0.75 27.63
N LYS A 54 3.29 1.87 28.35
CA LYS A 54 3.42 1.97 29.81
C LYS A 54 2.07 1.92 30.53
N MET A 55 0.95 2.03 29.82
CA MET A 55 -0.38 1.87 30.40
C MET A 55 -0.61 0.38 30.68
N GLY A 56 -0.56 0.00 31.96
CA GLY A 56 -0.43 -1.40 32.43
C GLY A 56 -1.64 -2.32 32.20
N THR A 57 -2.68 -1.89 31.50
CA THR A 57 -3.87 -2.70 31.20
C THR A 57 -4.00 -2.90 29.68
N ARG A 58 -4.02 -4.16 29.21
CA ARG A 58 -4.43 -4.50 27.83
C ARG A 58 -5.87 -4.03 27.61
N GLY A 59 -6.22 -3.47 26.46
CA GLY A 59 -7.60 -3.02 26.17
C GLY A 59 -8.05 -1.66 26.75
N VAL A 60 -7.15 -0.71 27.06
CA VAL A 60 -7.49 0.61 27.68
C VAL A 60 -8.62 1.39 26.97
N PHE A 61 -8.83 1.16 25.67
CA PHE A 61 -9.86 1.84 24.88
C PHE A 61 -11.17 1.05 24.72
N THR A 62 -11.21 -0.23 25.10
CA THR A 62 -12.27 -1.18 24.73
C THR A 62 -13.02 -1.70 25.95
N GLN A 63 -12.34 -1.89 27.09
CA GLN A 63 -12.93 -2.51 28.29
C GLN A 63 -14.23 -1.84 28.76
N ASP A 64 -14.28 -0.51 28.77
CA ASP A 64 -15.47 0.24 29.21
C ASP A 64 -16.68 -0.04 28.30
N LEU A 65 -16.46 -0.12 26.99
CA LEU A 65 -17.53 -0.36 26.01
C LEU A 65 -17.96 -1.82 25.97
N THR A 66 -17.01 -2.75 26.07
CA THR A 66 -17.29 -4.18 26.19
C THR A 66 -18.12 -4.46 27.44
N LYS A 67 -17.83 -3.79 28.56
CA LYS A 67 -18.66 -3.90 29.77
C LYS A 67 -20.11 -3.49 29.51
N GLU A 68 -20.35 -2.41 28.77
CA GLU A 68 -21.72 -1.97 28.45
C GLU A 68 -22.47 -2.93 27.54
N LEU A 69 -21.74 -3.56 26.61
CA LEU A 69 -22.25 -4.63 25.77
C LEU A 69 -22.68 -5.85 26.60
N VAL A 70 -21.82 -6.30 27.51
CA VAL A 70 -22.10 -7.44 28.40
C VAL A 70 -23.21 -7.12 29.40
N ASP A 71 -23.24 -5.89 29.94
CA ASP A 71 -24.30 -5.40 30.84
C ASP A 71 -25.66 -5.21 30.11
N GLY A 72 -25.75 -5.41 28.79
CA GLY A 72 -26.99 -5.26 28.02
C GLY A 72 -27.43 -3.81 27.77
N LYS A 73 -26.54 -2.83 27.99
CA LYS A 73 -26.85 -1.40 27.77
C LYS A 73 -26.89 -1.04 26.29
N VAL A 74 -26.06 -1.72 25.49
CA VAL A 74 -26.02 -1.65 24.03
C VAL A 74 -26.06 -3.08 23.46
N ASP A 75 -26.45 -3.22 22.19
CA ASP A 75 -26.51 -4.51 21.50
C ASP A 75 -25.23 -4.83 20.74
N LEU A 76 -24.52 -3.82 20.26
CA LEU A 76 -23.20 -3.96 19.65
C LEU A 76 -22.33 -2.73 19.89
N VAL A 77 -21.02 -2.87 19.74
CA VAL A 77 -20.06 -1.75 19.81
C VAL A 77 -19.20 -1.71 18.56
N VAL A 78 -19.05 -0.53 17.94
CA VAL A 78 -18.22 -0.33 16.74
C VAL A 78 -16.80 0.10 17.12
N HIS A 79 -15.80 -0.57 16.54
CA HIS A 79 -14.38 -0.33 16.80
C HIS A 79 -13.54 -0.22 15.52
N SER A 80 -12.44 0.53 15.61
CA SER A 80 -11.29 0.25 14.76
C SER A 80 -10.72 -1.11 15.16
N TRP A 81 -10.69 -2.07 14.24
CA TRP A 81 -10.38 -3.46 14.61
C TRP A 81 -8.94 -3.64 15.13
N LYS A 82 -8.00 -2.81 14.68
CA LYS A 82 -6.62 -2.80 15.19
C LYS A 82 -6.50 -2.45 16.68
N ASP A 83 -7.52 -1.81 17.26
CA ASP A 83 -7.54 -1.39 18.66
C ASP A 83 -8.17 -2.46 19.57
N LEU A 84 -8.75 -3.53 18.98
CA LEU A 84 -9.33 -4.66 19.72
C LEU A 84 -8.25 -5.63 20.17
N ASP A 85 -8.35 -6.10 21.41
CA ASP A 85 -7.47 -7.11 21.98
C ASP A 85 -7.48 -8.40 21.16
N LEU A 86 -6.32 -9.06 21.05
CA LEU A 86 -6.14 -10.23 20.20
C LEU A 86 -6.90 -11.46 20.70
N GLU A 87 -7.03 -11.60 22.03
CA GLU A 87 -7.72 -12.72 22.69
C GLU A 87 -9.25 -12.57 22.67
N GLY A 88 -9.77 -11.39 22.28
CA GLY A 88 -11.20 -11.07 22.38
C GLY A 88 -11.65 -10.92 23.84
N HIS A 89 -12.96 -10.86 24.06
CA HIS A 89 -13.53 -10.84 25.40
C HIS A 89 -14.49 -12.02 25.60
N PRO A 90 -14.45 -12.71 26.76
CA PRO A 90 -15.37 -13.80 27.04
C PRO A 90 -16.84 -13.35 26.92
N GLY A 91 -17.65 -14.16 26.25
CA GLY A 91 -19.07 -13.88 26.04
C GLY A 91 -19.37 -12.87 24.93
N THR A 92 -18.37 -12.41 24.17
CA THR A 92 -18.57 -11.58 22.98
C THR A 92 -18.07 -12.26 21.71
N THR A 93 -18.49 -11.73 20.57
CA THR A 93 -18.03 -12.11 19.24
C THR A 93 -17.73 -10.85 18.46
N ILE A 94 -16.65 -10.88 17.66
CA ILE A 94 -16.20 -9.74 16.86
C ILE A 94 -16.35 -10.10 15.38
N LEU A 95 -16.99 -9.22 14.61
CA LEU A 95 -17.15 -9.38 13.16
C LEU A 95 -16.69 -8.13 12.43
N GLY A 96 -16.00 -8.32 11.30
CA GLY A 96 -15.77 -7.25 10.34
C GLY A 96 -17.08 -6.84 9.68
N VAL A 97 -17.36 -5.53 9.61
CA VAL A 97 -18.68 -5.01 9.21
C VAL A 97 -18.65 -4.05 8.02
N LEU A 98 -17.46 -3.72 7.51
CA LEU A 98 -17.25 -2.84 6.37
C LEU A 98 -16.11 -3.36 5.51
N ASP A 99 -16.05 -2.87 4.27
CA ASP A 99 -14.86 -3.05 3.43
C ASP A 99 -13.64 -2.39 4.06
N ARG A 100 -12.46 -2.94 3.77
CA ARG A 100 -11.21 -2.51 4.40
C ARG A 100 -10.70 -1.26 3.70
N ALA A 101 -10.62 -0.16 4.44
CA ALA A 101 -9.92 1.03 3.96
C ALA A 101 -8.41 0.76 3.81
N ASP A 102 -7.72 1.63 3.06
CA ASP A 102 -6.28 1.52 2.81
C ASP A 102 -5.48 1.36 4.10
N GLN A 103 -4.83 0.19 4.25
CA GLN A 103 -4.14 -0.17 5.47
C GLN A 103 -2.77 0.50 5.64
N ARG A 104 -2.27 1.19 4.60
CA ARG A 104 -0.93 1.82 4.62
C ARG A 104 -0.86 2.97 5.63
N ASP A 105 0.36 3.24 6.09
CA ASP A 105 0.67 4.47 6.80
C ASP A 105 1.07 5.58 5.81
N VAL A 106 0.81 6.82 6.20
CA VAL A 106 1.24 8.02 5.47
C VAL A 106 2.15 8.86 6.37
N LEU A 107 3.26 9.30 5.81
CA LEU A 107 4.10 10.37 6.34
C LEU A 107 3.61 11.69 5.77
N LEU A 108 3.27 12.63 6.63
CA LEU A 108 3.13 14.04 6.30
C LEU A 108 4.45 14.73 6.59
N TRP A 109 4.90 15.61 5.71
CA TRP A 109 6.19 16.29 5.77
C TRP A 109 6.02 17.78 5.52
N LYS A 110 6.60 18.65 6.36
CA LYS A 110 6.42 20.09 6.21
C LYS A 110 7.11 20.58 4.94
N LYS A 111 6.44 21.43 4.16
CA LYS A 111 7.10 22.09 3.02
C LYS A 111 8.29 22.93 3.46
N SER A 112 8.24 23.55 4.65
CA SER A 112 9.38 24.27 5.22
C SER A 112 10.60 23.37 5.47
N SER A 113 10.39 22.08 5.77
CA SER A 113 11.47 21.10 5.92
C SER A 113 12.07 20.65 4.59
N LEU A 114 11.41 20.88 3.45
CA LEU A 114 11.96 20.56 2.12
C LEU A 114 13.20 21.37 1.76
N LEU A 115 13.33 22.57 2.36
CA LEU A 115 14.45 23.49 2.15
C LEU A 115 15.71 23.12 2.94
N LYS A 116 15.61 22.15 3.87
CA LYS A 116 16.75 21.66 4.63
C LYS A 116 17.66 20.84 3.71
N HIS A 117 18.94 21.20 3.67
CA HIS A 117 19.97 20.45 2.95
C HIS A 117 20.87 19.74 3.95
N SER A 118 20.90 18.41 3.92
CA SER A 118 21.73 17.56 4.80
C SER A 118 21.63 17.94 6.29
N PRO A 119 20.42 18.03 6.87
CA PRO A 119 20.30 18.31 8.30
C PRO A 119 20.96 17.17 9.11
N GLU A 120 21.51 17.49 10.27
CA GLU A 120 22.07 16.47 11.17
C GLU A 120 20.98 15.49 11.63
N GLU A 121 19.82 16.00 12.02
CA GLU A 121 18.68 15.22 12.49
C GLU A 121 17.41 15.49 11.66
N LEU A 122 16.59 14.44 11.50
CA LEU A 122 15.21 14.51 11.03
C LEU A 122 14.27 14.05 12.13
N ARG A 123 13.35 14.93 12.51
CA ARG A 123 12.47 14.74 13.68
C ARG A 123 11.10 14.28 13.22
N ILE A 124 10.73 13.03 13.54
CA ILE A 124 9.51 12.38 13.07
C ILE A 124 8.58 12.07 14.25
N GLN A 125 7.35 12.58 14.20
CA GLN A 125 6.36 12.32 15.21
C GLN A 125 5.60 11.00 14.98
N THR A 126 5.70 10.09 15.95
CA THR A 126 4.92 8.84 16.05
C THR A 126 5.09 8.27 17.46
N SER A 127 4.08 7.53 17.95
CA SER A 127 4.16 6.76 19.21
C SER A 127 4.03 5.26 18.98
N SER A 128 4.25 4.80 17.76
CA SER A 128 4.14 3.38 17.39
C SER A 128 5.53 2.77 17.27
N PRO A 129 5.91 1.82 18.15
CA PRO A 129 7.19 1.12 18.08
C PRO A 129 7.40 0.40 16.74
N ARG A 130 6.33 -0.17 16.15
CA ARG A 130 6.34 -0.75 14.79
C ARG A 130 6.81 0.25 13.75
N ARG A 131 6.20 1.44 13.73
CA ARG A 131 6.57 2.50 12.76
C ARG A 131 8.01 2.91 12.95
N GLU A 132 8.41 3.20 14.20
CA GLU A 132 9.78 3.60 14.52
C GLU A 132 10.79 2.56 14.03
N TYR A 133 10.55 1.27 14.32
CA TYR A 133 11.44 0.20 13.91
C TYR A 133 11.57 0.08 12.39
N ASN A 134 10.44 0.00 11.67
CA ASN A 134 10.46 -0.16 10.22
C ASN A 134 11.06 1.08 9.53
N LEU A 135 10.65 2.29 9.95
CA LEU A 135 11.10 3.55 9.35
C LEU A 135 12.60 3.78 9.50
N LYS A 136 13.21 3.37 10.63
CA LYS A 136 14.66 3.47 10.83
C LYS A 136 15.46 2.86 9.68
N LYS A 137 14.99 1.76 9.12
CA LYS A 137 15.72 1.02 8.06
C LYS A 137 15.49 1.58 6.66
N PHE A 138 14.24 1.96 6.33
CA PHE A 138 13.89 2.30 4.95
C PHE A 138 13.78 3.79 4.67
N LEU A 139 13.36 4.62 5.65
CA LEU A 139 13.05 6.03 5.41
C LEU A 139 14.26 6.84 4.89
N PRO A 140 15.51 6.64 5.38
CA PRO A 140 16.69 7.34 4.85
C PRO A 140 16.97 7.03 3.37
N LYS A 141 16.46 5.90 2.85
CA LYS A 141 16.63 5.48 1.46
C LYS A 141 15.47 5.92 0.56
N SER A 142 14.27 6.13 1.13
CA SER A 142 13.06 6.51 0.39
C SER A 142 12.85 8.02 0.31
N LEU A 143 13.53 8.79 1.16
CA LEU A 143 13.57 10.25 1.12
C LEU A 143 14.58 10.75 0.08
N PRO A 144 14.39 11.97 -0.47
CA PRO A 144 15.38 12.62 -1.34
C PRO A 144 16.81 12.55 -0.79
N SER A 145 17.79 12.39 -1.67
CA SER A 145 19.19 12.12 -1.31
C SER A 145 19.81 13.16 -0.38
N ARG A 146 19.31 14.40 -0.38
CA ARG A 146 19.68 15.45 0.59
C ARG A 146 19.40 15.12 2.06
N TYR A 147 18.66 14.04 2.35
CA TYR A 147 18.35 13.56 3.69
C TYR A 147 19.05 12.26 4.07
N LYS A 148 19.81 11.66 3.15
CA LYS A 148 20.34 10.29 3.28
C LYS A 148 21.24 10.09 4.50
N ASN A 149 21.96 11.13 4.91
CA ASN A 149 22.94 11.10 6.00
C ASN A 149 22.39 11.68 7.31
N SER A 150 21.09 11.98 7.37
CA SER A 150 20.47 12.55 8.57
C SER A 150 20.05 11.45 9.55
N ASP A 151 20.30 11.66 10.83
CA ASP A 151 19.85 10.77 11.89
C ASP A 151 18.33 10.90 12.10
N LEU A 152 17.64 9.77 12.28
CA LEU A 152 16.19 9.76 12.53
C LEU A 152 15.89 9.82 14.03
N VAL A 153 15.29 10.92 14.45
CA VAL A 153 14.83 11.14 15.83
C VAL A 153 13.30 11.00 15.87
N PHE A 154 12.81 10.02 16.62
CA PHE A 154 11.37 9.79 16.77
C PHE A 154 10.84 10.45 18.04
N ILE A 155 9.81 11.29 17.87
CA ILE A 155 9.20 12.06 18.94
C ILE A 155 7.78 11.51 19.20
N PRO A 156 7.44 11.14 20.45
CA PRO A 156 6.11 10.63 20.75
C PRO A 156 5.03 11.70 20.51
N VAL A 157 3.89 11.29 19.95
CA VAL A 157 2.71 12.15 19.77
C VAL A 157 1.42 11.38 20.07
N ARG A 158 0.61 11.95 20.96
CA ARG A 158 -0.66 11.38 21.46
C ARG A 158 -1.84 12.30 21.15
N GLY A 159 -3.04 11.71 21.12
CA GLY A 159 -4.32 12.38 20.84
C GLY A 159 -5.01 11.84 19.58
N ASN A 160 -6.14 12.44 19.22
CA ASN A 160 -6.84 12.17 17.96
C ASN A 160 -6.04 12.72 16.76
N ILE A 161 -6.41 12.36 15.53
CA ILE A 161 -5.67 12.71 14.31
C ILE A 161 -5.48 14.23 14.19
N GLN A 162 -6.53 15.02 14.31
CA GLN A 162 -6.49 16.47 14.25
C GLN A 162 -5.58 17.08 15.34
N THR A 163 -5.58 16.51 16.55
CA THR A 163 -4.70 16.95 17.65
C THR A 163 -3.24 16.63 17.34
N ARG A 164 -2.95 15.46 16.75
CA ARG A 164 -1.58 15.10 16.35
C ARG A 164 -1.08 15.98 15.22
N VAL A 165 -1.92 16.27 14.22
CA VAL A 165 -1.58 17.18 13.12
C VAL A 165 -1.30 18.59 13.65
N ARG A 166 -2.10 19.09 14.61
CA ARG A 166 -1.87 20.39 15.27
C ARG A 166 -0.52 20.42 16.01
N LYS A 167 -0.28 19.43 16.89
CA LYS A 167 1.00 19.30 17.62
C LYS A 167 2.20 19.22 16.67
N TRP A 168 2.05 18.52 15.55
CA TRP A 168 3.09 18.45 14.52
C TRP A 168 3.33 19.82 13.88
N LYS A 169 2.28 20.51 13.40
CA LYS A 169 2.39 21.86 12.82
C LYS A 169 3.11 22.82 13.77
N GLU A 170 2.73 22.83 15.04
CA GLU A 170 3.26 23.73 16.09
C GLU A 170 4.67 23.36 16.60
N SER A 171 5.14 22.13 16.34
CA SER A 171 6.45 21.65 16.80
C SER A 171 7.60 21.92 15.82
N ASP A 172 8.82 21.60 16.23
CA ASP A 172 10.03 21.57 15.38
C ASP A 172 10.17 20.27 14.54
N ALA A 173 9.21 19.35 14.63
CA ALA A 173 9.23 18.10 13.90
C ALA A 173 9.04 18.30 12.39
N ASP A 174 9.83 17.56 11.60
CA ASP A 174 9.80 17.58 10.14
C ASP A 174 8.60 16.80 9.58
N GLY A 175 8.28 15.67 10.21
CA GLY A 175 7.23 14.79 9.73
C GLY A 175 6.35 14.19 10.81
N LEU A 176 5.17 13.74 10.41
CA LEU A 176 4.18 13.05 11.24
C LEU A 176 3.69 11.79 10.52
N VAL A 177 3.68 10.65 11.20
CA VAL A 177 3.19 9.39 10.62
C VAL A 177 1.83 9.01 11.20
N VAL A 178 0.83 8.87 10.33
CA VAL A 178 -0.55 8.47 10.68
C VAL A 178 -1.04 7.35 9.77
N ALA A 179 -2.13 6.70 10.16
CA ALA A 179 -2.76 5.69 9.31
C ALA A 179 -3.50 6.41 8.18
N LYS A 180 -3.30 6.00 6.93
CA LYS A 180 -3.95 6.64 5.77
C LYS A 180 -5.48 6.56 5.88
N ALA A 181 -6.02 5.39 6.23
CA ALA A 181 -7.46 5.20 6.44
C ALA A 181 -8.09 6.20 7.43
N ALA A 182 -7.36 6.64 8.46
CA ALA A 182 -7.89 7.60 9.42
C ALA A 182 -8.00 9.01 8.82
N LEU A 183 -7.00 9.40 8.02
CA LEU A 183 -6.98 10.67 7.31
C LEU A 183 -8.04 10.71 6.19
N ASP A 184 -8.12 9.64 5.39
CA ASP A 184 -9.11 9.50 4.32
C ASP A 184 -10.54 9.63 4.86
N ARG A 185 -10.84 8.93 5.96
CA ARG A 185 -12.16 9.00 6.61
C ARG A 185 -12.51 10.41 7.05
N LEU A 186 -11.62 11.09 7.77
CA LEU A 186 -11.88 12.45 8.26
C LEU A 186 -11.98 13.49 7.14
N LEU A 187 -11.32 13.26 6.00
CA LEU A 187 -11.41 14.12 4.81
C LEU A 187 -12.66 13.86 3.96
N SER A 188 -13.31 12.70 4.14
CA SER A 188 -14.46 12.28 3.36
C SER A 188 -15.72 13.09 3.67
N THR A 189 -16.61 13.15 2.69
CA THR A 189 -17.99 13.65 2.80
C THR A 189 -19.01 12.53 2.57
N GLU A 190 -18.56 11.28 2.45
CA GLU A 190 -19.40 10.12 2.06
C GLU A 190 -19.81 9.30 3.29
N PHE A 191 -20.43 9.94 4.28
CA PHE A 191 -20.99 9.26 5.45
C PHE A 191 -22.15 10.07 6.04
N LEU A 192 -23.01 9.42 6.84
CA LEU A 192 -24.11 10.10 7.50
C LEU A 192 -23.58 11.18 8.45
N ASN A 193 -24.24 12.33 8.50
CA ASN A 193 -23.86 13.46 9.36
C ASN A 193 -22.50 14.10 9.00
N SER A 194 -21.99 13.89 7.78
CA SER A 194 -20.75 14.53 7.31
C SER A 194 -20.80 16.06 7.30
N ASP A 195 -22.00 16.64 7.26
CA ASP A 195 -22.22 18.09 7.22
C ASP A 195 -22.35 18.73 8.61
N GLU A 196 -22.19 17.96 9.70
CA GLU A 196 -22.07 18.58 11.02
C GLU A 196 -20.87 19.53 11.08
N LEU A 197 -21.02 20.66 11.79
CA LEU A 197 -20.02 21.72 11.88
C LEU A 197 -18.63 21.20 12.26
N GLU A 198 -18.56 20.29 13.23
CA GLU A 198 -17.30 19.69 13.68
C GLU A 198 -16.54 18.98 12.55
N TYR A 199 -17.22 18.22 11.69
CA TYR A 199 -16.56 17.55 10.57
C TYR A 199 -16.15 18.54 9.47
N GLN A 200 -16.90 19.62 9.27
CA GLN A 200 -16.50 20.70 8.37
C GLN A 200 -15.21 21.36 8.86
N GLU A 201 -15.13 21.72 10.14
CA GLU A 201 -13.96 22.33 10.77
C GLU A 201 -12.74 21.40 10.74
N ILE A 202 -12.92 20.11 11.08
CA ILE A 202 -11.85 19.12 11.00
C ILE A 202 -11.35 19.00 9.56
N ARG A 203 -12.24 18.90 8.57
CA ARG A 203 -11.85 18.81 7.15
C ARG A 203 -11.09 20.04 6.68
N MET A 204 -11.57 21.23 7.02
CA MET A 204 -10.90 22.48 6.67
C MET A 204 -9.49 22.52 7.24
N PHE A 205 -9.34 22.24 8.54
CA PHE A 205 -8.04 22.20 9.21
C PHE A 205 -7.08 21.17 8.59
N LEU A 206 -7.57 19.96 8.30
CA LEU A 206 -6.74 18.91 7.71
C LEU A 206 -6.33 19.24 6.27
N ARG A 207 -7.21 19.88 5.48
CA ARG A 207 -6.88 20.33 4.11
C ARG A 207 -5.80 21.41 4.13
N GLU A 208 -5.93 22.41 5.00
CA GLU A 208 -4.91 23.44 5.18
C GLU A 208 -3.55 22.83 5.57
N ALA A 209 -3.55 21.90 6.54
CA ALA A 209 -2.34 21.19 6.93
C ALA A 209 -1.71 20.39 5.78
N LEU A 210 -2.53 19.80 4.91
CA LEU A 210 -2.08 19.07 3.74
C LEU A 210 -1.49 19.99 2.66
N GLU A 211 -2.09 21.15 2.43
CA GLU A 211 -1.60 22.16 1.49
C GLU A 211 -0.22 22.71 1.89
N GLU A 212 0.09 22.76 3.18
CA GLU A 212 1.41 23.16 3.71
C GLU A 212 2.40 22.00 3.82
N SER A 213 2.03 20.82 3.33
CA SER A 213 2.82 19.61 3.43
C SER A 213 3.05 18.93 2.08
N VAL A 214 4.00 18.00 2.07
CA VAL A 214 4.07 16.91 1.09
C VAL A 214 3.93 15.59 1.84
N PHE A 215 3.65 14.49 1.15
CA PHE A 215 3.43 13.21 1.81
C PHE A 215 4.11 12.04 1.11
N GLN A 216 4.34 10.96 1.86
CA GLN A 216 4.69 9.64 1.32
C GLN A 216 3.73 8.60 1.89
N ILE A 217 3.10 7.81 1.02
CA ILE A 217 2.32 6.64 1.40
C ILE A 217 3.23 5.43 1.33
N PHE A 218 3.45 4.80 2.49
CA PHE A 218 4.46 3.75 2.60
C PHE A 218 3.98 2.41 2.02
N PRO A 219 4.84 1.71 1.27
CA PRO A 219 4.53 0.38 0.75
C PRO A 219 4.48 -0.64 1.89
N LEU A 220 3.61 -1.65 1.77
CA LEU A 220 3.39 -2.63 2.83
C LEU A 220 4.53 -3.63 2.94
N SER A 221 5.30 -3.84 1.86
CA SER A 221 6.53 -4.62 1.86
C SER A 221 7.62 -4.06 2.80
N LEU A 222 7.69 -2.72 2.96
CA LEU A 222 8.69 -2.05 3.81
C LEU A 222 8.13 -1.61 5.17
N ASN A 223 6.85 -1.24 5.21
CA ASN A 223 6.16 -0.83 6.42
C ASN A 223 4.78 -1.49 6.50
N PRO A 224 4.72 -2.79 6.75
CA PRO A 224 3.46 -3.48 6.94
C PRO A 224 2.69 -2.83 8.10
N SER A 225 1.38 -2.82 7.94
CA SER A 225 0.47 -2.14 8.83
C SER A 225 0.41 -2.82 10.21
N ALA A 226 -0.21 -2.16 11.18
CA ALA A 226 -0.63 -2.89 12.37
C ALA A 226 -1.75 -3.85 11.96
N PRO A 227 -1.79 -5.10 12.47
CA PRO A 227 -2.87 -6.04 12.16
C PRO A 227 -4.24 -5.39 12.26
N ALA A 228 -5.10 -5.66 11.29
CA ALA A 228 -6.43 -5.09 11.17
C ALA A 228 -6.51 -3.57 10.91
N GLN A 229 -5.40 -2.88 10.62
CA GLN A 229 -5.44 -1.46 10.27
C GLN A 229 -6.29 -1.24 9.01
N GLY A 230 -7.13 -0.21 9.05
CA GLY A 230 -8.09 0.09 7.97
C GLY A 230 -9.43 -0.62 8.12
N ALA A 231 -9.50 -1.74 8.85
CA ALA A 231 -10.74 -2.49 9.06
C ALA A 231 -11.57 -1.91 10.22
N VAL A 232 -12.89 -2.06 10.11
CA VAL A 232 -13.87 -1.70 11.15
C VAL A 232 -14.59 -2.98 11.56
N ALA A 233 -14.70 -3.18 12.87
CA ALA A 233 -15.37 -4.33 13.44
C ALA A 233 -16.51 -3.88 14.36
N ALA A 234 -17.47 -4.77 14.54
CA ALA A 234 -18.47 -4.68 15.59
C ALA A 234 -18.29 -5.84 16.57
N GLU A 235 -18.30 -5.52 17.86
CA GLU A 235 -18.36 -6.48 18.96
C GLU A 235 -19.82 -6.64 19.39
N VAL A 236 -20.29 -7.89 19.54
CA VAL A 236 -21.66 -8.26 19.93
C VAL A 236 -21.62 -9.33 21.01
N ARG A 237 -22.67 -9.47 21.83
CA ARG A 237 -22.77 -10.61 22.75
C ARG A 237 -22.90 -11.92 21.97
N ALA A 238 -22.21 -12.95 22.44
CA ALA A 238 -22.17 -14.25 21.77
C ALA A 238 -23.53 -14.99 21.78
N ASP A 239 -24.42 -14.64 22.71
CA ASP A 239 -25.76 -15.21 22.86
C ASP A 239 -26.87 -14.39 22.17
N ASP A 240 -26.52 -13.28 21.50
CA ASP A 240 -27.47 -12.42 20.80
C ASP A 240 -27.55 -12.74 19.31
N ASP A 241 -28.21 -13.85 18.98
CA ASP A 241 -28.36 -14.35 17.61
C ASP A 241 -28.94 -13.30 16.65
N TRP A 242 -29.88 -12.47 17.12
CA TRP A 242 -30.51 -11.44 16.30
C TRP A 242 -29.49 -10.36 15.86
N ALA A 243 -28.70 -9.84 16.80
CA ALA A 243 -27.67 -8.86 16.48
C ALA A 243 -26.54 -9.49 15.65
N LEU A 244 -26.19 -10.75 15.95
CA LEU A 244 -25.17 -11.49 15.22
C LEU A 244 -25.55 -11.71 13.75
N ASP A 245 -26.79 -12.04 13.46
CA ASP A 245 -27.27 -12.25 12.08
C ASP A 245 -27.30 -10.96 11.27
N ILE A 246 -27.64 -9.82 11.90
CA ILE A 246 -27.50 -8.50 11.29
C ILE A 246 -26.05 -8.22 10.91
N LEU A 247 -25.10 -8.50 11.81
CA LEU A 247 -23.67 -8.27 11.57
C LEU A 247 -23.09 -9.20 10.50
N LYS A 248 -23.42 -10.50 10.53
CA LYS A 248 -23.03 -11.46 9.49
C LYS A 248 -23.45 -10.99 8.11
N ALA A 249 -24.62 -10.37 8.01
CA ALA A 249 -25.12 -9.82 6.76
C ALA A 249 -24.26 -8.65 6.24
N LEU A 250 -23.59 -7.88 7.10
CA LEU A 250 -22.66 -6.83 6.67
C LEU A 250 -21.25 -7.34 6.39
N SER A 251 -20.93 -8.55 6.85
CA SER A 251 -19.57 -9.05 6.86
C SER A 251 -19.03 -9.37 5.46
N ILE A 252 -17.74 -9.09 5.26
CA ILE A 252 -17.03 -9.36 4.02
C ILE A 252 -15.98 -10.42 4.33
N ALA A 253 -16.22 -11.65 3.87
CA ALA A 253 -15.43 -12.83 4.21
C ALA A 253 -13.92 -12.65 3.92
N ASP A 254 -13.59 -12.03 2.78
CA ASP A 254 -12.18 -11.81 2.40
C ASP A 254 -11.46 -10.80 3.32
N VAL A 255 -12.18 -9.79 3.82
CA VAL A 255 -11.63 -8.83 4.78
C VAL A 255 -11.43 -9.52 6.13
N VAL A 256 -12.42 -10.29 6.59
CA VAL A 256 -12.36 -11.02 7.86
C VAL A 256 -11.21 -12.01 7.86
N ALA A 257 -11.11 -12.85 6.82
CA ALA A 257 -10.04 -13.85 6.72
C ALA A 257 -8.64 -13.22 6.73
N ALA A 258 -8.43 -12.13 5.99
CA ALA A 258 -7.14 -11.42 5.98
C ALA A 258 -6.80 -10.83 7.35
N VAL A 259 -7.78 -10.21 8.02
CA VAL A 259 -7.58 -9.60 9.34
C VAL A 259 -7.34 -10.66 10.42
N GLU A 260 -8.08 -11.75 10.42
CA GLU A 260 -7.89 -12.87 11.34
C GLU A 260 -6.51 -13.49 11.16
N GLU A 261 -6.05 -13.68 9.93
CA GLU A 261 -4.70 -14.17 9.66
C GLU A 261 -3.62 -13.22 10.21
N GLU A 262 -3.74 -11.92 9.95
CA GLU A 262 -2.82 -10.91 10.52
C GLU A 262 -2.77 -10.95 12.05
N ARG A 263 -3.94 -11.04 12.69
CA ARG A 263 -4.08 -11.06 14.15
C ARG A 263 -3.54 -12.36 14.73
N ASN A 264 -3.80 -13.50 14.10
CA ASN A 264 -3.29 -14.80 14.50
C ASN A 264 -1.76 -14.87 14.39
N ILE A 265 -1.17 -14.25 13.36
CA ILE A 265 0.29 -14.13 13.25
C ILE A 265 0.84 -13.30 14.40
N LEU A 266 0.26 -12.13 14.69
CA LEU A 266 0.72 -11.29 15.80
C LEU A 266 0.56 -11.97 17.17
N HIS A 267 -0.52 -12.73 17.36
CA HIS A 267 -0.79 -13.46 18.61
C HIS A 267 0.34 -14.44 18.97
N LYS A 268 0.98 -15.06 17.98
CA LYS A 268 2.14 -15.97 18.19
C LYS A 268 3.33 -15.30 18.87
N PHE A 269 3.42 -13.96 18.81
CA PHE A 269 4.51 -13.19 19.39
C PHE A 269 4.17 -12.57 20.75
N GLY A 270 3.06 -12.94 21.39
CA GLY A 270 2.68 -12.43 22.72
C GLY A 270 1.71 -11.24 22.72
N GLY A 271 1.40 -10.70 21.54
CA GLY A 271 0.28 -9.81 21.29
C GLY A 271 0.37 -8.38 21.82
N GLY A 272 -0.31 -7.45 21.14
CA GLY A 272 -0.57 -6.09 21.62
C GLY A 272 0.02 -4.96 20.76
N CYS A 273 -0.54 -3.75 20.92
CA CYS A 273 -0.18 -2.58 20.11
C CYS A 273 1.22 -1.99 20.39
N HIS A 274 1.92 -2.50 21.41
CA HIS A 274 3.26 -2.06 21.81
C HIS A 274 4.38 -2.80 21.06
N GLN A 275 4.05 -3.85 20.31
CA GLN A 275 5.04 -4.63 19.57
C GLN A 275 5.62 -3.84 18.39
N LYS A 276 6.87 -4.17 18.04
CA LYS A 276 7.57 -3.61 16.88
C LYS A 276 7.26 -4.38 15.60
N ILE A 277 6.13 -5.09 15.54
CA ILE A 277 5.76 -6.01 14.47
C ILE A 277 4.61 -5.43 13.65
N GLY A 278 4.78 -5.42 12.33
CA GLY A 278 3.72 -5.17 11.36
C GLY A 278 3.42 -6.43 10.57
N VAL A 279 2.14 -6.64 10.27
CA VAL A 279 1.65 -7.76 9.47
C VAL A 279 0.60 -7.22 8.50
N SER A 280 0.70 -7.60 7.24
CA SER A 280 -0.29 -7.24 6.22
C SER A 280 -0.54 -8.40 5.29
N VAL A 281 -1.80 -8.79 5.16
CA VAL A 281 -2.25 -9.83 4.26
C VAL A 281 -3.04 -9.18 3.12
N LEU A 282 -2.64 -9.48 1.89
CA LEU A 282 -3.27 -9.00 0.67
C LEU A 282 -3.78 -10.17 -0.14
N LYS A 283 -5.08 -10.17 -0.46
CA LYS A 283 -5.65 -11.09 -1.44
C LYS A 283 -5.73 -10.39 -2.80
N ARG A 284 -5.19 -11.03 -3.84
CA ARG A 284 -5.20 -10.54 -5.22
C ARG A 284 -5.65 -11.66 -6.17
N PRO A 285 -6.06 -11.34 -7.41
CA PRO A 285 -6.47 -12.37 -8.38
C PRO A 285 -5.40 -13.43 -8.64
N TYR A 286 -4.13 -13.08 -8.44
CA TYR A 286 -2.97 -13.93 -8.66
C TYR A 286 -2.42 -14.61 -7.39
N GLY A 287 -3.12 -14.48 -6.26
CA GLY A 287 -2.74 -15.16 -5.02
C GLY A 287 -2.82 -14.27 -3.78
N LYS A 288 -2.46 -14.86 -2.65
CA LYS A 288 -2.35 -14.16 -1.36
C LYS A 288 -0.90 -13.75 -1.13
N ILE A 289 -0.70 -12.60 -0.51
CA ILE A 289 0.62 -12.05 -0.18
C ILE A 289 0.63 -11.73 1.31
N LEU A 290 1.68 -12.16 2.00
CA LEU A 290 1.93 -11.88 3.40
C LEU A 290 3.22 -11.06 3.52
N TYR A 291 3.10 -9.87 4.13
CA TYR A 291 4.22 -9.08 4.58
C TYR A 291 4.28 -9.08 6.10
N GLN A 292 5.43 -9.46 6.65
CA GLN A 292 5.72 -9.35 8.07
C GLN A 292 7.11 -8.73 8.26
N ARG A 293 7.15 -7.63 9.01
CA ARG A 293 8.38 -6.88 9.33
C ARG A 293 8.37 -6.46 10.78
N GLY A 294 9.52 -6.50 11.44
CA GLY A 294 9.62 -6.04 12.81
C GLY A 294 10.73 -6.68 13.62
N LEU A 295 10.67 -6.43 14.93
CA LEU A 295 11.51 -7.06 15.94
C LEU A 295 10.63 -7.69 17.00
N THR A 296 10.84 -8.97 17.29
CA THR A 296 10.15 -9.65 18.39
C THR A 296 10.77 -9.25 19.74
N ASP A 297 10.05 -9.50 20.84
CA ASP A 297 10.58 -9.26 22.19
C ASP A 297 11.76 -10.18 22.52
N ALA A 298 11.88 -11.32 21.83
CA ALA A 298 13.05 -12.20 21.90
C ALA A 298 14.26 -11.69 21.10
N GLY A 299 14.15 -10.55 20.41
CA GLY A 299 15.22 -9.96 19.60
C GLY A 299 15.34 -10.54 18.19
N GLU A 300 14.38 -11.34 17.74
CA GLU A 300 14.36 -11.89 16.39
C GLU A 300 13.90 -10.83 15.38
N VAL A 301 14.67 -10.66 14.30
CA VAL A 301 14.34 -9.75 13.20
C VAL A 301 13.45 -10.47 12.20
N LEU A 302 12.29 -9.88 11.92
CA LEU A 302 11.31 -10.39 10.96
C LEU A 302 11.44 -9.64 9.64
N GLU A 303 11.73 -10.37 8.56
CA GLU A 303 11.84 -9.87 7.18
C GLU A 303 11.15 -10.85 6.20
N ILE A 304 9.88 -11.17 6.46
CA ILE A 304 9.13 -12.22 5.75
C ILE A 304 8.25 -11.62 4.67
N GLU A 305 8.47 -12.04 3.42
CA GLU A 305 7.58 -11.81 2.30
C GLU A 305 7.24 -13.16 1.67
N GLU A 306 5.96 -13.51 1.70
CA GLU A 306 5.49 -14.80 1.17
C GLU A 306 4.34 -14.58 0.19
N GLN A 307 4.39 -15.28 -0.93
CA GLN A 307 3.33 -15.31 -1.92
C GLN A 307 2.76 -16.74 -2.02
N PHE A 308 1.44 -16.85 -1.90
CA PHE A 308 0.70 -18.09 -2.02
C PHE A 308 -0.01 -18.11 -3.37
N PHE A 309 0.42 -19.01 -4.25
CA PHE A 309 -0.04 -19.08 -5.64
C PHE A 309 -1.31 -19.93 -5.78
N SER A 310 -2.15 -19.58 -6.75
CA SER A 310 -3.23 -20.45 -7.21
C SER A 310 -2.73 -21.56 -8.16
N PHE A 311 -1.64 -21.31 -8.87
CA PHE A 311 -0.99 -22.24 -9.79
C PHE A 311 0.53 -22.16 -9.65
N SER A 312 1.17 -23.32 -9.48
CA SER A 312 2.63 -23.46 -9.45
C SER A 312 3.05 -24.38 -10.60
N ALA A 313 3.99 -23.91 -11.42
CA ALA A 313 4.61 -24.74 -12.44
C ALA A 313 5.35 -25.93 -11.79
N PRO A 314 5.41 -27.11 -12.45
CA PRO A 314 6.22 -28.21 -11.97
C PRO A 314 7.70 -27.81 -11.91
N SER A 315 8.48 -28.50 -11.09
CA SER A 315 9.92 -28.25 -11.05
C SER A 315 10.56 -28.58 -12.40
N PRO A 316 11.40 -27.69 -12.96
CA PRO A 316 12.18 -27.98 -14.16
C PRO A 316 13.13 -29.16 -13.96
N GLU A 317 13.37 -29.95 -15.01
CA GLU A 317 14.30 -31.10 -14.99
C GLU A 317 15.73 -30.72 -14.60
N SER A 318 16.16 -29.51 -14.99
CA SER A 318 17.47 -28.96 -14.62
C SER A 318 17.47 -27.43 -14.82
N ALA A 319 18.40 -26.74 -14.16
CA ALA A 319 18.56 -25.30 -14.30
C ALA A 319 18.82 -24.84 -15.76
N LYS A 320 19.39 -25.71 -16.60
CA LYS A 320 19.59 -25.44 -18.03
C LYS A 320 18.29 -25.21 -18.79
N LYS A 321 17.16 -25.73 -18.29
CA LYS A 321 15.81 -25.56 -18.87
C LYS A 321 15.14 -24.23 -18.50
N VAL A 322 15.78 -23.42 -17.66
CA VAL A 322 15.25 -22.16 -17.14
C VAL A 322 15.82 -20.98 -17.93
N TYR A 323 14.97 -19.98 -18.17
CA TYR A 323 15.35 -18.70 -18.75
C TYR A 323 14.54 -17.54 -18.14
N PRO A 324 15.15 -16.37 -17.90
CA PRO A 324 16.58 -16.17 -17.78
C PRO A 324 17.09 -16.85 -16.50
N VAL A 325 18.36 -17.30 -16.51
CA VAL A 325 19.09 -17.55 -15.26
C VAL A 325 19.78 -16.25 -14.79
N PRO A 326 20.20 -16.15 -13.51
CA PRO A 326 21.01 -15.04 -13.04
C PRO A 326 22.17 -14.67 -13.99
N GLY A 327 22.21 -13.43 -14.46
CA GLY A 327 23.22 -12.93 -15.40
C GLY A 327 22.89 -13.10 -16.90
N GLU A 328 21.82 -13.82 -17.25
CA GLU A 328 21.37 -14.07 -18.64
C GLU A 328 20.32 -13.04 -19.11
N ALA A 329 20.14 -11.95 -18.36
CA ALA A 329 19.20 -10.91 -18.76
C ALA A 329 19.69 -10.18 -20.01
N ILE A 330 18.83 -10.09 -21.02
CA ILE A 330 19.12 -9.33 -22.23
C ILE A 330 19.37 -7.89 -21.86
N LYS A 331 20.59 -7.42 -22.15
CA LYS A 331 20.97 -6.04 -21.95
C LYS A 331 20.28 -5.17 -22.98
N GLN A 332 19.73 -4.06 -22.51
CA GLN A 332 19.12 -3.06 -23.36
C GLN A 332 19.79 -1.72 -23.12
N LYS A 333 20.15 -1.04 -24.20
CA LYS A 333 20.49 0.38 -24.15
C LYS A 333 19.21 1.18 -24.03
N ARG A 334 19.17 2.10 -23.06
CA ARG A 334 18.03 2.98 -22.84
C ARG A 334 18.45 4.41 -23.18
N THR A 335 17.89 4.93 -24.26
CA THR A 335 18.20 6.28 -24.74
C THR A 335 17.02 7.19 -24.43
N PRO A 336 17.19 8.24 -23.60
CA PRO A 336 16.13 9.23 -23.36
C PRO A 336 15.65 9.87 -24.67
N LEU A 337 14.35 10.16 -24.75
CA LEU A 337 13.80 10.92 -25.88
C LEU A 337 13.99 12.42 -25.65
N PRO A 338 14.13 13.23 -26.72
CA PRO A 338 14.22 14.68 -26.59
C PRO A 338 12.94 15.26 -25.99
N SER A 339 13.07 16.18 -25.03
CA SER A 339 11.94 16.83 -24.35
C SER A 339 11.57 18.21 -24.92
N ASN A 340 12.43 18.77 -25.77
CA ASN A 340 12.31 20.13 -26.31
C ASN A 340 11.13 20.36 -27.27
N LYS A 341 10.54 19.29 -27.82
CA LYS A 341 9.35 19.35 -28.68
C LYS A 341 8.10 18.75 -28.01
N GLY A 342 8.14 18.59 -26.69
CA GLY A 342 7.13 17.84 -25.94
C GLY A 342 7.32 16.33 -26.05
N TYR A 343 6.45 15.60 -25.34
CA TYR A 343 6.48 14.15 -25.27
C TYR A 343 5.34 13.54 -26.08
N VAL A 344 5.57 12.36 -26.64
CA VAL A 344 4.49 11.59 -27.26
C VAL A 344 3.57 11.08 -26.15
N LEU A 345 2.28 11.38 -26.29
CA LEU A 345 1.19 10.95 -25.44
C LEU A 345 0.29 9.99 -26.23
N THR A 346 0.11 8.78 -25.74
CA THR A 346 -0.73 7.78 -26.43
C THR A 346 -1.50 6.91 -25.44
N ALA A 347 -2.77 6.63 -25.73
CA ALA A 347 -3.61 5.75 -24.92
C ALA A 347 -3.55 4.29 -25.41
N ASP A 348 -3.63 4.11 -26.73
CA ASP A 348 -3.77 2.81 -27.41
C ASP A 348 -2.55 2.40 -28.24
N GLY A 349 -1.51 3.24 -28.24
CA GLY A 349 -0.31 3.03 -29.06
C GLY A 349 -0.46 3.32 -30.54
N LYS A 350 -1.68 3.67 -30.98
CA LYS A 350 -2.02 3.88 -32.39
C LYS A 350 -2.22 5.36 -32.69
N LYS A 351 -2.80 6.10 -31.77
CA LYS A 351 -2.92 7.56 -31.84
C LYS A 351 -1.82 8.20 -31.02
N GLU A 352 -0.96 8.95 -31.70
CA GLU A 352 0.10 9.74 -31.09
C GLU A 352 -0.35 11.20 -31.02
N ASN A 353 -0.58 11.68 -29.80
CA ASN A 353 -0.69 13.09 -29.49
C ASN A 353 0.64 13.59 -28.92
N HIS A 354 0.79 14.90 -28.79
CA HIS A 354 1.92 15.51 -28.10
C HIS A 354 1.45 16.25 -26.85
N ILE A 355 2.22 16.15 -25.77
CA ILE A 355 2.03 16.93 -24.55
C ILE A 355 3.27 17.78 -24.30
N LEU A 356 3.05 19.08 -24.07
CA LEU A 356 4.13 20.01 -23.77
C LEU A 356 4.65 19.80 -22.34
N PRO A 357 5.93 20.10 -22.06
CA PRO A 357 6.50 19.97 -20.71
C PRO A 357 5.70 20.72 -19.63
N GLU A 358 5.19 21.91 -19.96
CA GLU A 358 4.40 22.78 -19.07
C GLU A 358 3.04 22.18 -18.70
N GLU A 359 2.45 21.39 -19.60
CA GLU A 359 1.23 20.64 -19.35
C GLU A 359 1.53 19.34 -18.59
N LEU A 360 2.63 18.67 -18.94
CA LEU A 360 3.06 17.42 -18.32
C LEU A 360 3.38 17.61 -16.83
N ILE A 361 3.94 18.75 -16.43
CA ILE A 361 4.26 19.02 -15.01
C ILE A 361 3.03 19.10 -14.11
N GLN A 362 1.84 19.33 -14.68
CA GLN A 362 0.57 19.37 -13.94
C GLN A 362 -0.05 17.98 -13.76
N ARG A 363 0.42 16.97 -14.52
CA ARG A 363 -0.06 15.59 -14.44
C ARG A 363 0.54 14.86 -13.26
N ASP A 364 -0.18 13.88 -12.73
CA ASP A 364 0.40 12.90 -11.81
C ASP A 364 1.14 11.84 -12.63
N TRP A 365 2.29 11.35 -12.17
CA TRP A 365 3.15 10.46 -12.95
C TRP A 365 3.23 9.09 -12.28
N LEU A 366 2.90 8.04 -13.04
CA LEU A 366 3.34 6.68 -12.73
C LEU A 366 4.66 6.41 -13.47
N VAL A 367 5.76 6.40 -12.73
CA VAL A 367 7.10 6.18 -13.27
C VAL A 367 7.42 4.68 -13.22
N THR A 368 7.52 4.07 -14.41
CA THR A 368 7.68 2.61 -14.54
C THR A 368 9.09 2.10 -14.23
N ARG A 369 10.11 2.94 -14.43
CA ARG A 369 11.54 2.68 -14.15
C ARG A 369 12.26 4.00 -13.90
N GLY A 370 13.42 4.01 -13.25
CA GLY A 370 14.16 5.26 -13.01
C GLY A 370 14.45 6.07 -14.28
N ASN A 371 14.79 5.40 -15.40
CA ASN A 371 14.98 6.07 -16.71
C ASN A 371 13.69 6.63 -17.32
N ALA A 372 12.53 6.22 -16.84
CA ALA A 372 11.25 6.67 -17.35
C ALA A 372 10.85 8.04 -16.78
N TYR A 373 11.55 8.54 -15.75
CA TYR A 373 11.30 9.88 -15.21
C TYR A 373 11.52 10.93 -16.31
N PRO A 374 10.51 11.78 -16.62
CA PRO A 374 10.63 12.81 -17.65
C PRO A 374 11.86 13.71 -17.45
N ASN A 375 12.61 13.96 -18.52
CA ASN A 375 13.77 14.85 -18.52
C ASN A 375 13.33 16.29 -18.82
N LEU A 376 12.94 17.03 -17.79
CA LEU A 376 12.45 18.39 -17.91
C LEU A 376 13.57 19.43 -17.80
N ASP A 377 13.31 20.61 -18.37
CA ASP A 377 14.14 21.79 -18.10
C ASP A 377 14.15 22.11 -16.60
N SER A 378 15.29 22.52 -16.05
CA SER A 378 15.45 22.86 -14.64
C SER A 378 14.54 23.98 -14.13
N SER A 379 14.01 24.83 -15.03
CA SER A 379 13.05 25.88 -14.69
C SER A 379 11.62 25.35 -14.44
N LEU A 380 11.33 24.10 -14.85
CA LEU A 380 10.02 23.47 -14.69
C LEU A 380 9.99 22.55 -13.48
N GLU A 381 9.19 22.91 -12.48
CA GLU A 381 8.96 22.09 -11.30
C GLU A 381 7.67 21.26 -11.46
N HIS A 382 7.77 19.94 -11.23
CA HIS A 382 6.62 19.04 -11.21
C HIS A 382 5.65 19.40 -10.08
N LYS A 383 4.37 19.61 -10.40
CA LYS A 383 3.29 19.97 -9.45
C LYS A 383 2.35 18.79 -9.15
N GLY A 384 2.47 17.70 -9.90
CA GLY A 384 1.70 16.48 -9.70
C GLY A 384 2.23 15.59 -8.58
N PHE A 385 1.59 14.43 -8.42
CA PHE A 385 2.13 13.35 -7.58
C PHE A 385 3.04 12.43 -8.38
N VAL A 386 4.11 11.96 -7.75
CA VAL A 386 5.01 10.95 -8.34
C VAL A 386 4.73 9.61 -7.66
N TRP A 387 4.26 8.65 -8.45
CA TRP A 387 4.11 7.26 -8.07
C TRP A 387 5.10 6.39 -8.82
N THR A 388 5.51 5.27 -8.23
CA THR A 388 6.43 4.34 -8.87
C THR A 388 5.81 2.96 -9.01
N SER A 389 6.21 2.22 -10.05
CA SER A 389 5.76 0.83 -10.25
C SER A 389 6.26 -0.13 -9.16
N GLY A 390 7.39 0.19 -8.52
CA GLY A 390 7.99 -0.64 -7.49
C GLY A 390 9.15 0.04 -6.78
N LEU A 391 9.63 -0.58 -5.71
CA LEU A 391 10.60 0.01 -4.78
C LEU A 391 11.93 0.38 -5.42
N LYS A 392 12.46 -0.45 -6.33
CA LYS A 392 13.73 -0.15 -7.02
C LYS A 392 13.67 1.20 -7.74
N THR A 393 12.55 1.49 -8.40
CA THR A 393 12.32 2.78 -9.06
C THR A 393 12.20 3.90 -8.03
N TRP A 394 11.47 3.69 -6.93
CA TRP A 394 11.40 4.66 -5.83
C TRP A 394 12.80 5.07 -5.37
N LEU A 395 13.63 4.11 -4.96
CA LEU A 395 14.96 4.39 -4.42
C LEU A 395 15.85 5.12 -5.44
N GLN A 396 15.78 4.74 -6.72
CA GLN A 396 16.50 5.45 -7.80
C GLN A 396 16.07 6.90 -7.97
N LEU A 397 14.78 7.20 -7.82
CA LEU A 397 14.28 8.57 -7.90
C LEU A 397 14.65 9.38 -6.65
N ALA A 398 14.56 8.76 -5.47
CA ALA A 398 15.02 9.35 -4.22
C ALA A 398 16.51 9.74 -4.28
N GLU A 399 17.37 8.89 -4.87
CA GLU A 399 18.78 9.21 -5.11
C GLU A 399 18.99 10.43 -6.02
N ARG A 400 18.04 10.69 -6.93
CA ARG A 400 18.00 11.88 -7.80
C ARG A 400 17.29 13.06 -7.16
N ASP A 401 17.11 13.01 -5.84
CA ASP A 401 16.53 14.08 -5.02
C ASP A 401 15.03 14.36 -5.32
N VAL A 402 14.35 13.37 -5.91
CA VAL A 402 12.91 13.42 -6.23
C VAL A 402 12.08 12.94 -5.06
N TRP A 403 11.03 13.71 -4.73
CA TRP A 403 10.03 13.30 -3.74
C TRP A 403 8.99 12.35 -4.35
N VAL A 404 9.09 11.06 -4.01
CA VAL A 404 8.10 10.04 -4.42
C VAL A 404 6.98 9.99 -3.39
N HIS A 405 5.73 10.10 -3.86
CA HIS A 405 4.53 10.12 -3.03
C HIS A 405 4.02 8.71 -2.68
N GLY A 406 4.36 7.71 -3.50
CA GLY A 406 4.03 6.31 -3.23
C GLY A 406 4.50 5.34 -4.30
N SER A 407 4.17 4.07 -4.09
CA SER A 407 4.53 2.97 -4.98
C SER A 407 3.38 1.97 -5.10
N LEU A 408 3.36 1.26 -6.22
CA LEU A 408 2.49 0.11 -6.46
C LEU A 408 3.06 -1.17 -5.85
N ASP A 409 4.26 -1.11 -5.27
CA ASP A 409 4.90 -2.25 -4.59
C ASP A 409 5.08 -3.47 -5.51
N ALA A 410 5.19 -3.23 -6.83
CA ALA A 410 5.19 -4.24 -7.88
C ALA A 410 3.92 -5.12 -7.96
N LEU A 411 2.82 -4.69 -7.37
CA LEU A 411 1.55 -5.43 -7.31
C LEU A 411 0.65 -5.21 -8.53
N GLY A 412 0.97 -4.25 -9.41
CA GLY A 412 0.18 -3.95 -10.61
C GLY A 412 -0.46 -2.56 -10.59
N GLU A 413 -0.90 -2.11 -11.77
CA GLU A 413 -1.45 -0.75 -11.99
C GLU A 413 -2.81 -0.55 -11.31
N GLU A 414 -3.52 -1.63 -11.00
CA GLU A 414 -4.77 -1.64 -10.26
C GLU A 414 -4.66 -1.08 -8.84
N GLU A 415 -3.43 -1.07 -8.27
CA GLU A 415 -3.12 -0.50 -6.95
C GLU A 415 -2.99 1.03 -6.96
N LEU A 416 -3.04 1.68 -8.13
CA LEU A 416 -3.05 3.13 -8.19
C LEU A 416 -4.27 3.69 -7.43
N PRO A 417 -4.10 4.79 -6.68
CA PRO A 417 -5.23 5.44 -6.04
C PRO A 417 -6.22 5.91 -7.12
N LYS A 418 -7.51 5.78 -6.83
CA LYS A 418 -8.61 6.11 -7.75
C LYS A 418 -9.39 7.33 -7.26
N GLY A 419 -9.98 8.08 -8.20
CA GLY A 419 -10.82 9.24 -7.90
C GLY A 419 -10.01 10.43 -7.40
N SER A 420 -9.88 10.56 -6.08
CA SER A 420 -9.13 11.65 -5.44
C SER A 420 -8.23 11.12 -4.33
N LEU A 421 -7.14 11.85 -4.06
CA LEU A 421 -6.25 11.60 -2.94
C LEU A 421 -6.13 12.88 -2.13
N PHE A 422 -6.55 12.81 -0.86
CA PHE A 422 -6.54 13.95 0.06
C PHE A 422 -7.22 15.21 -0.49
N GLY A 423 -8.31 15.03 -1.27
CA GLY A 423 -9.08 16.12 -1.87
C GLY A 423 -8.61 16.57 -3.26
N LYS A 424 -7.43 16.12 -3.73
CA LYS A 424 -6.95 16.40 -5.10
C LYS A 424 -7.45 15.32 -6.05
N LYS A 425 -8.14 15.72 -7.13
CA LYS A 425 -8.51 14.80 -8.22
C LYS A 425 -7.25 14.29 -8.90
N LEU A 426 -7.19 12.98 -9.09
CA LEU A 426 -6.03 12.31 -9.68
C LEU A 426 -6.10 12.35 -11.21
N ASN A 427 -4.95 12.58 -11.84
CA ASN A 427 -4.82 12.66 -13.29
C ASN A 427 -3.52 12.02 -13.77
N PHE A 428 -3.39 10.71 -13.52
CA PHE A 428 -2.18 9.94 -13.83
C PHE A 428 -1.91 9.82 -15.34
N VAL A 429 -0.64 9.95 -15.69
CA VAL A 429 -0.06 9.42 -16.93
C VAL A 429 1.03 8.42 -16.60
N LYS A 430 1.20 7.42 -17.45
CA LYS A 430 2.23 6.39 -17.30
C LYS A 430 3.49 6.78 -18.07
N CYS A 431 4.57 7.11 -17.37
CA CYS A 431 5.85 7.41 -18.00
C CYS A 431 6.59 6.11 -18.33
N THR A 432 6.86 5.86 -19.61
CA THR A 432 7.36 4.56 -20.10
C THR A 432 8.09 4.68 -21.45
N HIS A 433 8.38 3.55 -22.10
CA HIS A 433 9.16 3.48 -23.34
C HIS A 433 8.28 3.33 -24.58
N VAL A 434 8.84 3.66 -25.75
CA VAL A 434 8.16 3.63 -27.05
C VAL A 434 7.45 2.29 -27.36
N GLY A 435 8.07 1.15 -27.04
CA GLY A 435 7.50 -0.18 -27.31
C GLY A 435 6.48 -0.69 -26.27
N SER A 436 6.03 0.14 -25.33
CA SER A 436 5.07 -0.27 -24.29
C SER A 436 3.59 -0.16 -24.70
N THR A 437 3.36 0.12 -25.97
CA THR A 437 2.14 0.71 -26.53
C THR A 437 1.17 -0.31 -27.12
N GLU A 438 1.56 -1.58 -27.24
CA GLU A 438 0.82 -2.60 -28.01
C GLU A 438 -0.40 -3.19 -27.28
N ILE A 439 -0.69 -2.77 -26.05
CA ILE A 439 -1.78 -3.28 -25.21
C ILE A 439 -2.58 -2.10 -24.64
N GLU A 440 -3.90 -2.21 -24.54
CA GLU A 440 -4.74 -1.16 -23.95
C GLU A 440 -4.41 -0.99 -22.46
N SER A 441 -4.08 0.22 -22.02
CA SER A 441 -3.98 0.59 -20.59
C SER A 441 -5.02 1.64 -20.30
N VAL A 442 -5.55 1.63 -19.07
CA VAL A 442 -6.48 2.67 -18.61
C VAL A 442 -5.79 4.04 -18.55
N LEU A 443 -4.46 4.07 -18.48
CA LEU A 443 -3.68 5.31 -18.44
C LEU A 443 -3.10 5.66 -19.81
N GLU A 444 -3.19 6.94 -20.15
CA GLU A 444 -2.37 7.51 -21.21
C GLU A 444 -0.88 7.37 -20.87
N ARG A 445 -0.08 7.06 -21.88
CA ARG A 445 1.35 6.81 -21.78
C ARG A 445 2.12 7.99 -22.32
N VAL A 446 3.11 8.43 -21.54
CA VAL A 446 4.10 9.42 -21.95
C VAL A 446 5.39 8.68 -22.25
N LEU A 447 5.82 8.73 -23.51
CA LEU A 447 7.03 8.05 -23.97
C LEU A 447 8.24 8.91 -23.62
N THR A 448 9.08 8.46 -22.69
CA THR A 448 10.23 9.22 -22.17
C THR A 448 11.58 8.67 -22.61
N TYR A 449 11.64 7.42 -23.07
CA TYR A 449 12.85 6.80 -23.58
C TYR A 449 12.53 5.72 -24.63
N GLN A 450 13.55 5.33 -25.38
CA GLN A 450 13.52 4.18 -26.27
C GLN A 450 14.53 3.12 -25.82
N THR A 451 14.24 1.87 -26.13
CA THR A 451 15.08 0.71 -25.84
C THR A 451 15.65 0.14 -27.12
N THR A 452 16.95 -0.12 -27.14
CA THR A 452 17.61 -0.86 -28.21
C THR A 452 18.27 -2.10 -27.60
N PRO A 453 17.95 -3.32 -28.07
CA PRO A 453 18.66 -4.53 -27.63
C PRO A 453 20.15 -4.40 -27.95
N LEU A 454 21.00 -4.82 -27.02
CA LEU A 454 22.45 -4.87 -27.23
C LEU A 454 22.93 -6.26 -27.67
N GLU A 455 22.11 -7.28 -27.43
CA GLU A 455 22.40 -8.69 -27.67
C GLU A 455 21.12 -9.33 -28.23
N ASP A 456 21.26 -10.35 -29.08
CA ASP A 456 20.14 -11.18 -29.50
C ASP A 456 19.65 -12.07 -28.35
N HIS A 457 18.42 -12.58 -28.46
CA HIS A 457 17.95 -13.58 -27.50
C HIS A 457 18.88 -14.80 -27.53
N PRO A 458 19.25 -15.37 -26.36
CA PRO A 458 19.92 -16.66 -26.34
C PRO A 458 19.01 -17.74 -26.95
N ASP A 459 19.60 -18.85 -27.39
CA ASP A 459 18.81 -19.96 -27.92
C ASP A 459 17.86 -20.52 -26.85
N LEU A 460 16.56 -20.29 -27.05
CA LEU A 460 15.50 -20.73 -26.15
C LEU A 460 14.95 -22.12 -26.51
N SER A 461 15.45 -22.76 -27.57
CA SER A 461 14.84 -23.97 -28.14
C SER A 461 14.77 -25.14 -27.18
N ASN A 462 15.72 -25.22 -26.23
CA ASN A 462 15.79 -26.28 -25.23
C ASN A 462 15.27 -25.85 -23.85
N LYS A 463 14.69 -24.66 -23.72
CA LYS A 463 14.16 -24.11 -22.46
C LYS A 463 12.69 -24.50 -22.30
N THR A 464 12.25 -24.67 -21.06
CA THR A 464 10.84 -24.99 -20.74
C THR A 464 10.23 -24.05 -19.72
N HIS A 465 11.04 -23.30 -18.95
CA HIS A 465 10.58 -22.39 -17.92
C HIS A 465 11.08 -20.98 -18.21
N PHE A 466 10.16 -20.01 -18.23
CA PHE A 466 10.43 -18.67 -18.70
C PHE A 466 9.94 -17.61 -17.72
N PHE A 467 10.77 -16.61 -17.41
CA PHE A 467 10.32 -15.39 -16.72
C PHE A 467 10.46 -14.16 -17.62
N TRP A 468 9.36 -13.43 -17.79
CA TRP A 468 9.27 -12.30 -18.69
C TRP A 468 9.20 -10.97 -17.92
N MET A 469 10.12 -10.06 -18.25
CA MET A 469 10.19 -8.74 -17.63
C MET A 469 9.32 -7.70 -18.32
N SER A 470 8.91 -7.96 -19.56
CA SER A 470 7.97 -7.15 -20.34
C SER A 470 7.27 -7.99 -21.41
N ALA A 471 6.09 -7.54 -21.85
CA ALA A 471 5.36 -8.11 -22.99
C ALA A 471 6.24 -8.12 -24.27
N SER A 472 6.92 -7.01 -24.56
CA SER A 472 7.80 -6.89 -25.73
C SER A 472 8.96 -7.92 -25.76
N GLN A 473 9.48 -8.31 -24.58
CA GLN A 473 10.51 -9.36 -24.49
C GLN A 473 9.91 -10.73 -24.84
N PHE A 474 8.70 -11.00 -24.36
CA PHE A 474 7.98 -12.23 -24.67
C PHE A 474 7.64 -12.33 -26.17
N ASP A 475 7.09 -11.28 -26.78
CA ASP A 475 6.75 -11.31 -28.20
C ASP A 475 7.97 -11.53 -29.10
N LYS A 476 9.09 -10.86 -28.76
CA LYS A 476 10.33 -11.06 -29.50
C LYS A 476 10.83 -12.49 -29.38
N ALA A 477 10.85 -13.05 -28.17
CA ALA A 477 11.24 -14.44 -27.94
C ALA A 477 10.32 -15.41 -28.70
N LEU A 478 9.01 -15.19 -28.65
CA LEU A 478 8.01 -16.01 -29.32
C LEU A 478 8.13 -15.95 -30.84
N SER A 479 8.49 -14.80 -31.40
CA SER A 479 8.73 -14.63 -32.84
C SER A 479 9.93 -15.44 -33.34
N LEU A 480 10.96 -15.61 -32.50
CA LEU A 480 12.19 -16.34 -32.81
C LEU A 480 12.07 -17.83 -32.51
N PHE A 481 11.33 -18.18 -31.45
CA PHE A 481 11.20 -19.55 -30.94
C PHE A 481 9.72 -19.89 -30.71
N PRO A 482 8.93 -20.17 -31.77
CA PRO A 482 7.49 -20.45 -31.63
C PRO A 482 7.14 -21.62 -30.69
N GLN A 483 8.08 -22.55 -30.46
CA GLN A 483 7.94 -23.69 -29.56
C GLN A 483 7.83 -23.29 -28.07
N ILE A 484 8.22 -22.06 -27.70
CA ILE A 484 8.11 -21.65 -26.28
C ILE A 484 6.65 -21.51 -25.83
N ARG A 485 5.67 -21.51 -26.75
CA ARG A 485 4.23 -21.48 -26.45
C ARG A 485 3.79 -22.58 -25.48
N ASP A 486 4.43 -23.74 -25.57
CA ASP A 486 4.10 -24.91 -24.76
C ASP A 486 4.85 -24.92 -23.41
N GLY A 487 5.63 -23.87 -23.14
CA GLY A 487 6.42 -23.72 -21.92
C GLY A 487 5.62 -23.28 -20.70
N TYR A 488 6.29 -23.28 -19.55
CA TYR A 488 5.82 -22.67 -18.31
C TYR A 488 6.31 -21.23 -18.25
N HIS A 489 5.38 -20.28 -18.23
CA HIS A 489 5.68 -18.87 -18.22
C HIS A 489 5.45 -18.26 -16.84
N ALA A 490 6.23 -17.25 -16.52
CA ALA A 490 6.09 -16.45 -15.33
C ALA A 490 6.38 -14.98 -15.62
N CYS A 491 5.75 -14.09 -14.87
CA CYS A 491 6.02 -12.65 -14.91
C CYS A 491 5.44 -11.93 -13.69
N GLY A 492 5.70 -10.62 -13.61
CA GLY A 492 5.00 -9.73 -12.68
C GLY A 492 3.50 -9.55 -13.01
N PRO A 493 2.69 -9.10 -12.05
CA PRO A 493 1.28 -8.78 -12.28
C PRO A 493 1.11 -7.60 -13.26
N GLY A 494 -0.08 -7.50 -13.84
CA GLY A 494 -0.48 -6.42 -14.74
C GLY A 494 -0.28 -6.75 -16.23
N ILE A 495 0.06 -5.73 -17.02
CA ILE A 495 0.00 -5.75 -18.49
C ILE A 495 0.75 -6.92 -19.13
N THR A 496 1.95 -7.26 -18.64
CA THR A 496 2.72 -8.40 -19.18
C THR A 496 1.95 -9.71 -19.03
N SER A 497 1.36 -9.95 -17.85
CA SER A 497 0.59 -11.16 -17.58
C SER A 497 -0.69 -11.25 -18.44
N SER A 498 -1.41 -10.13 -18.57
CA SER A 498 -2.60 -10.04 -19.43
C SER A 498 -2.26 -10.29 -20.90
N HIS A 499 -1.14 -9.75 -21.37
CA HIS A 499 -0.69 -9.94 -22.74
C HIS A 499 -0.35 -11.38 -23.07
N ILE A 500 0.45 -12.03 -22.21
CA ILE A 500 0.82 -13.42 -22.41
C ILE A 500 -0.44 -14.31 -22.47
N ARG A 501 -1.44 -14.05 -21.60
CA ARG A 501 -2.74 -14.75 -21.66
C ARG A 501 -3.51 -14.46 -22.94
N ASN A 502 -3.51 -13.23 -23.44
CA ASN A 502 -4.16 -12.90 -24.71
C ASN A 502 -3.50 -13.61 -25.90
N VAL A 503 -2.17 -13.74 -25.89
CA VAL A 503 -1.41 -14.37 -26.99
C VAL A 503 -1.47 -15.90 -26.93
N LEU A 504 -1.43 -16.50 -25.73
CA LEU A 504 -1.37 -17.95 -25.54
C LEU A 504 -2.72 -18.61 -25.21
N GLY A 505 -3.73 -17.80 -24.85
CA GLY A 505 -5.04 -18.25 -24.36
C GLY A 505 -5.13 -18.31 -22.83
N GLU A 506 -6.37 -18.33 -22.30
CA GLU A 506 -6.64 -18.34 -20.84
C GLU A 506 -6.14 -19.60 -20.13
N SER A 507 -5.97 -20.71 -20.86
CA SER A 507 -5.40 -21.96 -20.34
C SER A 507 -3.86 -21.98 -20.34
N ALA A 508 -3.20 -20.86 -20.65
CA ALA A 508 -1.75 -20.78 -20.66
C ALA A 508 -1.16 -21.08 -19.28
N ASN A 509 -0.03 -21.80 -19.27
CA ASN A 509 0.72 -22.13 -18.07
C ASN A 509 1.47 -20.89 -17.54
N ILE A 510 0.74 -19.93 -16.97
CA ILE A 510 1.32 -18.68 -16.45
C ILE A 510 1.21 -18.57 -14.92
N SER A 511 2.37 -18.43 -14.27
CA SER A 511 2.47 -18.12 -12.84
C SER A 511 2.87 -16.66 -12.63
N ILE A 512 2.16 -15.95 -11.76
CA ILE A 512 2.44 -14.53 -11.49
C ILE A 512 3.24 -14.41 -10.20
N PHE A 513 4.41 -13.79 -10.27
CA PHE A 513 5.29 -13.55 -9.12
C PHE A 513 5.57 -12.05 -8.97
N ILE A 514 5.49 -11.52 -7.75
CA ILE A 514 5.80 -10.10 -7.50
C ILE A 514 7.26 -9.78 -7.85
N HIS A 515 8.16 -10.73 -7.58
CA HIS A 515 9.60 -10.61 -7.79
C HIS A 515 10.15 -11.80 -8.56
N TYR A 516 11.15 -11.54 -9.39
CA TYR A 516 11.86 -12.57 -10.15
C TYR A 516 12.60 -13.54 -9.21
N GLU A 517 13.15 -13.01 -8.12
CA GLU A 517 13.86 -13.77 -7.10
C GLU A 517 12.93 -14.80 -6.44
N SER A 518 11.67 -14.44 -6.20
CA SER A 518 10.65 -15.35 -5.68
C SER A 518 10.32 -16.48 -6.67
N TRP A 519 10.29 -16.16 -7.97
CA TRP A 519 10.16 -17.18 -9.01
C TRP A 519 11.36 -18.12 -9.04
N LEU A 520 12.59 -17.60 -9.05
CA LEU A 520 13.79 -18.44 -9.02
C LEU A 520 13.83 -19.37 -7.81
N ALA A 521 13.49 -18.86 -6.62
CA ALA A 521 13.45 -19.66 -5.40
C ALA A 521 12.41 -20.79 -5.52
N SER A 522 11.27 -20.54 -6.16
CA SER A 522 10.22 -21.54 -6.37
C SER A 522 10.65 -22.72 -7.26
N LEU A 523 11.69 -22.56 -8.08
CA LEU A 523 12.21 -23.62 -8.94
C LEU A 523 13.01 -24.68 -8.18
N GLY A 524 13.43 -24.40 -6.93
CA GLY A 524 14.04 -25.38 -6.03
C GLY A 524 15.52 -25.70 -6.27
N PHE A 525 16.24 -24.89 -7.07
CA PHE A 525 17.68 -25.09 -7.30
C PHE A 525 18.53 -24.29 -6.30
N GLU A 526 19.41 -24.98 -5.56
CA GLU A 526 20.36 -24.34 -4.62
C GLU A 526 21.28 -23.33 -5.32
N GLU A 527 21.65 -23.56 -6.59
CA GLU A 527 22.49 -22.64 -7.35
C GLU A 527 21.80 -21.29 -7.68
N PHE A 528 20.49 -21.17 -7.52
CA PHE A 528 19.74 -19.91 -7.68
C PHE A 528 19.50 -19.18 -6.36
N LYS A 529 19.78 -19.81 -5.23
CA LYS A 529 19.50 -19.27 -3.90
C LYS A 529 20.28 -17.98 -3.66
N GLY A 530 19.56 -16.90 -3.36
CA GLY A 530 20.14 -15.58 -3.11
C GLY A 530 20.75 -14.89 -4.34
N LYS A 531 20.52 -15.42 -5.55
CA LYS A 531 20.97 -14.76 -6.79
C LYS A 531 19.90 -13.84 -7.34
N GLU A 532 20.34 -12.70 -7.84
CA GLU A 532 19.50 -11.75 -8.57
C GLU A 532 19.68 -11.94 -10.09
N LEU A 533 18.70 -11.45 -10.86
CA LEU A 533 18.75 -11.50 -12.33
C LEU A 533 20.00 -10.81 -12.93
N GLY A 534 20.60 -9.86 -12.22
CA GLY A 534 21.70 -9.01 -12.68
C GLY A 534 21.23 -7.70 -13.34
N ASN A 535 22.16 -6.79 -13.62
CA ASN A 535 21.83 -5.50 -14.25
C ASN A 535 21.47 -5.67 -15.73
N GLN A 536 20.22 -5.38 -16.08
CA GLN A 536 19.70 -5.42 -17.47
C GLN A 536 20.05 -4.18 -18.31
N THR A 537 20.95 -3.35 -17.80
CA THR A 537 21.39 -2.09 -18.41
C THR A 537 22.89 -2.00 -18.28
N GLU A 538 23.58 -1.69 -19.38
CA GLU A 538 24.88 -1.05 -19.26
C GLU A 538 24.69 0.27 -18.51
N LYS A 539 25.55 0.56 -17.54
CA LYS A 539 25.64 1.92 -17.00
C LYS A 539 25.92 2.82 -18.19
N ASN A 540 25.09 3.84 -18.41
CA ASN A 540 25.46 4.92 -19.32
C ASN A 540 26.85 5.39 -18.89
N SER A 541 27.85 5.22 -19.74
CA SER A 541 29.17 5.78 -19.53
C SER A 541 29.02 7.30 -19.59
N ALA A 542 29.12 7.92 -18.41
CA ALA A 542 29.22 9.35 -18.08
C ALA A 542 28.36 10.33 -18.89
#